data_AF-A0A7U3V3M3-F1
#
_entry.id   AF-A0A7U3V3M3-F1
#
_cell.length_a   1.000
_cell.length_b   1.000
_cell.length_c   1.000
_cell.angle_alpha   90.00
_cell.angle_beta   90.00
_cell.angle_gamma   90.00
#
_symmetry.space_group_name_H-M   'P 1'
#
loop_
_entity.id
_entity.type
_entity.pdbx_description
1 polymer ?
#
loop_
_entity_poly.entity_id
_entity_poly.type
_entity_poly.pdbx_seq_one_letter_code
_entity_poly.pdbx_strand_id
1 'polypeptide(L)'
;MEELYRGGRTDAWSPRDRTKSRFTWNLRTGQLVVWNRQPYRVVEVSERAHVDWGADYREAWIEADQPEPSTWDNRPMAIVLQDEEHPDAKPLHLVGPAYGGWSLLPEHYALCRLCHELPPCRHVHNEAITERAAKRFEKEMAILPGTCHACQEPITQRQKSVRFTGPNLIRPDLGDDSVVFHLRGACYGSVQAYDERWAKATGEPRRFYCQGTRAVHHNGEQECTEGATCPGDVDHAMSVWHYPGVNASYSGCWCLVDNALTLGGTEAAS
;
A
#
# COMPACT_ATOMS: atom_id res chain seq x y z
N MET A 1 -16.34 -21.56 13.96
CA MET A 1 -15.65 -20.93 12.82
C MET A 1 -15.57 -19.46 13.17
N GLU A 2 -14.49 -19.06 13.83
CA GLU A 2 -14.21 -17.64 14.13
C GLU A 2 -13.57 -17.01 12.89
N GLU A 3 -13.89 -15.75 12.60
CA GLU A 3 -13.31 -15.00 11.49
C GLU A 3 -12.26 -14.03 12.04
N LEU A 4 -11.01 -14.18 11.62
CA LEU A 4 -9.87 -13.39 12.12
C LEU A 4 -9.82 -12.03 11.44
N TYR A 5 -10.08 -10.95 12.19
CA TYR A 5 -9.96 -9.59 11.67
C TYR A 5 -8.49 -9.18 11.57
N ARG A 6 -7.90 -9.36 10.38
CA ARG A 6 -6.55 -8.88 10.05
C ARG A 6 -6.59 -7.36 9.82
N GLY A 7 -5.86 -6.63 10.66
CA GLY A 7 -5.86 -5.16 10.70
C GLY A 7 -5.49 -4.52 9.37
N GLY A 8 -6.51 -3.95 8.70
CA GLY A 8 -6.40 -3.19 7.46
C GLY A 8 -7.58 -2.23 7.36
N ARG A 9 -7.52 -1.25 6.45
CA ARG A 9 -8.55 -0.21 6.31
C ARG A 9 -9.88 -0.81 5.81
N THR A 10 -10.72 -1.22 6.74
CA THR A 10 -12.09 -1.72 6.52
C THR A 10 -12.98 -0.61 5.98
N ASP A 11 -13.46 -0.81 4.74
CA ASP A 11 -14.46 0.02 4.06
C ASP A 11 -14.26 1.54 4.23
N ALA A 12 -13.17 2.07 3.65
CA ALA A 12 -12.92 3.51 3.55
C ALA A 12 -14.02 4.21 2.73
N TRP A 13 -15.06 4.67 3.42
CA TRP A 13 -16.28 5.26 2.89
C TRP A 13 -16.02 6.59 2.17
N SER A 14 -16.50 6.75 0.93
CA SER A 14 -16.87 8.05 0.34
C SER A 14 -17.73 7.87 -0.92
N PRO A 15 -18.64 8.81 -1.22
CA PRO A 15 -18.36 9.68 -2.38
C PRO A 15 -18.33 11.19 -2.06
N ARG A 16 -18.80 11.61 -0.86
CA ARG A 16 -18.71 12.97 -0.28
C ARG A 16 -19.34 12.97 1.12
N ASP A 17 -18.52 12.94 2.16
CA ASP A 17 -18.90 12.76 3.57
C ASP A 17 -19.77 13.91 4.11
N ARG A 18 -21.10 13.73 4.09
CA ARG A 18 -22.05 14.73 4.63
C ARG A 18 -22.07 14.83 6.15
N THR A 19 -21.62 13.78 6.84
CA THR A 19 -21.18 13.85 8.24
C THR A 19 -19.87 13.09 8.35
N LYS A 20 -18.79 13.81 8.68
CA LYS A 20 -17.40 13.32 8.81
C LYS A 20 -17.33 11.86 9.28
N SER A 21 -16.65 11.00 8.52
CA SER A 21 -16.30 9.64 8.92
C SER A 21 -15.68 9.64 10.32
N ARG A 22 -16.32 8.95 11.26
CA ARG A 22 -15.89 8.91 12.67
C ARG A 22 -15.04 7.64 12.89
N PHE A 23 -13.74 7.82 13.05
CA PHE A 23 -12.80 6.74 13.38
C PHE A 23 -12.74 6.56 14.91
N THR A 24 -12.66 5.33 15.41
CA THR A 24 -12.26 5.08 16.82
C THR A 24 -11.32 3.89 16.93
N TRP A 25 -10.15 4.11 17.53
CA TRP A 25 -9.20 3.05 17.92
C TRP A 25 -9.49 2.53 19.34
N ASN A 26 -10.69 2.81 19.84
CA ASN A 26 -11.21 2.42 21.16
C ASN A 26 -12.71 2.10 20.99
N LEU A 27 -13.02 0.84 20.69
CA LEU A 27 -14.39 0.38 20.45
C LEU A 27 -15.15 0.24 21.78
N ARG A 28 -16.46 0.55 21.79
CA ARG A 28 -17.31 0.48 22.99
C ARG A 28 -18.70 -0.06 22.67
N THR A 29 -19.26 -0.86 23.58
CA THR A 29 -20.66 -1.30 23.56
C THR A 29 -21.62 -0.13 23.34
N GLY A 30 -22.66 -0.35 22.53
CA GLY A 30 -23.66 0.63 22.13
C GLY A 30 -23.31 1.43 20.88
N GLN A 31 -22.04 1.47 20.45
CA GLN A 31 -21.63 2.14 19.21
C GLN A 31 -22.18 1.42 17.97
N LEU A 32 -22.43 2.18 16.90
CA LEU A 32 -22.70 1.67 15.55
C LEU A 32 -21.40 1.67 14.73
N VAL A 33 -21.05 0.53 14.16
CA VAL A 33 -19.88 0.33 13.27
C VAL A 33 -20.31 -0.09 11.87
N VAL A 34 -19.40 0.10 10.92
CA VAL A 34 -19.46 -0.53 9.59
C VAL A 34 -18.69 -1.85 9.60
N TRP A 35 -19.30 -2.93 9.13
CA TRP A 35 -18.63 -4.17 8.78
C TRP A 35 -19.23 -4.76 7.50
N ASN A 36 -18.40 -5.16 6.52
CA ASN A 36 -18.84 -5.72 5.22
C ASN A 36 -19.96 -4.88 4.56
N ARG A 37 -19.81 -3.55 4.54
CA ARG A 37 -20.81 -2.56 4.07
C ARG A 37 -22.16 -2.53 4.80
N GLN A 38 -22.33 -3.21 5.94
CA GLN A 38 -23.57 -3.23 6.73
C GLN A 38 -23.41 -2.51 8.09
N PRO A 39 -24.50 -1.97 8.67
CA PRO A 39 -24.52 -1.39 10.00
C PRO A 39 -24.61 -2.48 11.08
N TYR A 40 -23.69 -2.46 12.04
CA TYR A 40 -23.73 -3.33 13.21
C TYR A 40 -23.64 -2.52 14.51
N ARG A 41 -24.35 -2.96 15.54
CA ARG A 41 -24.23 -2.45 16.90
C ARG A 41 -23.26 -3.30 17.70
N VAL A 42 -22.28 -2.66 18.33
CA VAL A 42 -21.36 -3.31 19.26
C VAL A 42 -22.15 -3.70 20.52
N VAL A 43 -22.24 -5.00 20.82
CA VAL A 43 -22.87 -5.48 22.07
C VAL A 43 -21.82 -5.84 23.12
N GLU A 44 -20.67 -6.39 22.72
CA GLU A 44 -19.57 -6.71 23.63
C GLU A 44 -18.21 -6.32 23.02
N VAL A 45 -17.31 -5.82 23.87
CA VAL A 45 -15.87 -5.72 23.62
C VAL A 45 -15.15 -6.20 24.89
N SER A 46 -14.40 -7.29 24.78
CA SER A 46 -13.68 -7.91 25.90
C SER A 46 -12.28 -8.34 25.47
N GLU A 47 -11.30 -8.22 26.35
CA GLU A 47 -9.92 -8.65 26.07
C GLU A 47 -9.81 -10.17 26.27
N ARG A 48 -9.27 -10.92 25.30
CA ARG A 48 -9.02 -12.36 25.50
C ARG A 48 -7.82 -12.53 26.44
N ALA A 49 -7.97 -13.39 27.45
CA ALA A 49 -6.88 -13.69 28.37
C ALA A 49 -5.67 -14.26 27.61
N HIS A 50 -4.44 -13.92 28.05
CA HIS A 50 -3.20 -14.31 27.35
C HIS A 50 -3.07 -15.82 27.05
N VAL A 51 -3.61 -16.67 27.93
CA VAL A 51 -3.66 -18.12 27.75
C VAL A 51 -4.49 -18.56 26.52
N ASP A 52 -5.53 -17.79 26.18
CA ASP A 52 -6.49 -18.04 25.10
C ASP A 52 -6.12 -17.36 23.77
N TRP A 53 -4.92 -16.76 23.68
CA TRP A 53 -4.43 -16.15 22.44
C TRP A 53 -4.09 -17.24 21.41
N GLY A 54 -4.49 -17.02 20.15
CA GLY A 54 -4.11 -17.87 19.03
C GLY A 54 -2.61 -17.83 18.74
N ALA A 55 -2.11 -18.81 17.97
CA ALA A 55 -0.69 -18.90 17.60
C ALA A 55 -0.19 -17.59 16.97
N ASP A 56 -0.88 -17.11 15.92
CA ASP A 56 -0.59 -15.84 15.23
C ASP A 56 -0.36 -14.66 16.20
N TYR A 57 -1.18 -14.53 17.24
CA TYR A 57 -1.09 -13.43 18.21
C TYR A 57 0.05 -13.62 19.22
N ARG A 58 0.37 -14.85 19.63
CA ARG A 58 1.51 -15.11 20.54
C ARG A 58 2.84 -14.97 19.83
N GLU A 59 2.93 -15.44 18.58
CA GLU A 59 4.12 -15.30 17.75
C GLU A 59 4.41 -13.82 17.46
N ALA A 60 3.40 -13.05 17.02
CA ALA A 60 3.56 -11.61 16.77
C ALA A 60 3.80 -10.77 18.05
N TRP A 61 3.40 -11.25 19.23
CA TRP A 61 3.73 -10.60 20.51
C TRP A 61 5.20 -10.83 20.90
N ILE A 62 5.69 -12.06 20.71
CA ILE A 62 7.11 -12.42 20.94
C ILE A 62 8.02 -11.68 19.94
N GLU A 63 7.64 -11.59 18.67
CA GLU A 63 8.39 -10.83 17.64
C GLU A 63 8.46 -9.32 17.96
N ALA A 64 7.44 -8.78 18.64
CA ALA A 64 7.39 -7.36 19.03
C ALA A 64 8.20 -7.01 20.30
N ASP A 65 8.82 -8.00 20.96
CA ASP A 65 9.62 -7.86 22.19
C ASP A 65 8.93 -7.01 23.30
N GLN A 66 7.61 -7.17 23.43
CA GLN A 66 6.82 -6.40 24.40
C GLN A 66 6.73 -7.13 25.75
N PRO A 67 7.25 -6.57 26.87
CA PRO A 67 7.37 -7.30 28.13
C PRO A 67 6.02 -7.58 28.83
N GLU A 68 4.97 -6.83 28.51
CA GLU A 68 3.66 -6.91 29.16
C GLU A 68 2.53 -7.09 28.13
N PRO A 69 1.88 -8.28 28.07
CA PRO A 69 0.80 -8.58 27.12
C PRO A 69 -0.35 -7.55 27.11
N SER A 70 -0.75 -7.04 28.29
CA SER A 70 -1.87 -6.10 28.41
C SER A 70 -1.57 -4.69 27.88
N THR A 71 -0.29 -4.34 27.67
CA THR A 71 0.10 -3.08 27.02
C THR A 71 0.31 -3.19 25.51
N TRP A 72 0.25 -4.40 24.93
CA TRP A 72 0.46 -4.58 23.49
C TRP A 72 -0.75 -4.10 22.68
N ASP A 73 -0.54 -3.15 21.76
CA ASP A 73 -1.62 -2.56 20.95
C ASP A 73 -2.34 -3.57 20.04
N ASN A 74 -1.66 -4.64 19.63
CA ASN A 74 -2.21 -5.68 18.76
C ASN A 74 -2.85 -6.86 19.52
N ARG A 75 -2.96 -6.81 20.86
CA ARG A 75 -3.54 -7.90 21.64
C ARG A 75 -5.00 -8.19 21.25
N PRO A 76 -5.42 -9.47 21.22
CA PRO A 76 -6.73 -9.88 20.68
C PRO A 76 -7.89 -9.52 21.61
N MET A 77 -8.76 -8.65 21.12
CA MET A 77 -10.10 -8.41 21.67
C MET A 77 -11.11 -9.38 21.04
N ALA A 78 -11.97 -9.97 21.85
CA ALA A 78 -13.24 -10.51 21.39
C ALA A 78 -14.22 -9.36 21.21
N ILE A 79 -14.86 -9.31 20.04
CA ILE A 79 -15.79 -8.24 19.65
C ILE A 79 -17.06 -8.91 19.15
N VAL A 80 -18.20 -8.59 19.78
CA VAL A 80 -19.51 -9.15 19.41
C VAL A 80 -20.39 -8.04 18.85
N LEU A 81 -20.88 -8.28 17.65
CA LEU A 81 -21.64 -7.34 16.83
C LEU A 81 -23.04 -7.91 16.54
N GLN A 82 -24.08 -7.12 16.81
CA GLN A 82 -25.45 -7.42 16.40
C GLN A 82 -25.80 -6.64 15.12
N ASP A 83 -26.49 -7.29 14.18
CA ASP A 83 -26.99 -6.64 12.96
C ASP A 83 -28.08 -5.62 13.35
N GLU A 84 -27.93 -4.36 12.91
CA GLU A 84 -28.83 -3.27 13.34
C GLU A 84 -30.18 -3.28 12.57
N GLU A 85 -30.19 -3.80 11.34
CA GLU A 85 -31.44 -3.99 10.56
C GLU A 85 -32.15 -5.30 10.97
N HIS A 86 -31.40 -6.27 11.52
CA HIS A 86 -31.88 -7.59 11.91
C HIS A 86 -31.47 -7.94 13.36
N PRO A 87 -32.08 -7.32 14.39
CA PRO A 87 -31.70 -7.53 15.79
C PRO A 87 -31.90 -8.97 16.30
N ASP A 88 -32.76 -9.76 15.65
CA ASP A 88 -32.96 -11.20 15.94
C ASP A 88 -31.99 -12.13 15.18
N ALA A 89 -31.15 -11.59 14.28
CA ALA A 89 -30.14 -12.37 13.58
C ALA A 89 -29.04 -12.84 14.54
N LYS A 90 -28.38 -13.95 14.21
CA LYS A 90 -27.28 -14.47 15.04
C LYS A 90 -26.15 -13.42 15.16
N PRO A 91 -25.67 -13.09 16.38
CA PRO A 91 -24.53 -12.20 16.56
C PRO A 91 -23.29 -12.66 15.79
N LEU A 92 -22.56 -11.69 15.24
CA LEU A 92 -21.26 -11.88 14.62
C LEU A 92 -20.17 -11.75 15.69
N HIS A 93 -19.39 -12.81 15.88
CA HIS A 93 -18.26 -12.86 16.80
C HIS A 93 -16.95 -12.72 16.02
N LEU A 94 -16.19 -11.67 16.30
CA LEU A 94 -14.91 -11.35 15.67
C LEU A 94 -13.78 -11.38 16.71
N VAL A 95 -12.56 -11.62 16.23
CA VAL A 95 -11.33 -11.41 17.01
C VAL A 95 -10.43 -10.46 16.25
N GLY A 96 -10.04 -9.35 16.88
CA GLY A 96 -9.18 -8.32 16.26
C GLY A 96 -8.32 -7.58 17.30
N PRO A 97 -7.33 -6.78 16.85
CA PRO A 97 -6.41 -6.08 17.75
C PRO A 97 -7.11 -4.98 18.57
N ALA A 98 -6.61 -4.71 19.78
CA ALA A 98 -7.11 -3.67 20.68
C ALA A 98 -7.06 -2.27 20.06
N TYR A 99 -5.96 -1.93 19.40
CA TYR A 99 -5.80 -0.70 18.61
C TYR A 99 -6.37 -0.85 17.17
N GLY A 100 -7.45 -1.64 17.04
CA GLY A 100 -8.10 -1.94 15.77
C GLY A 100 -8.82 -0.76 15.13
N GLY A 101 -8.79 -0.70 13.80
CA GLY A 101 -9.42 0.35 13.02
C GLY A 101 -10.93 0.17 12.88
N TRP A 102 -11.75 1.03 13.50
CA TRP A 102 -13.21 0.98 13.37
C TRP A 102 -13.81 2.26 12.80
N SER A 103 -14.59 2.09 11.73
CA SER A 103 -15.43 3.13 11.12
C SER A 103 -16.80 3.17 11.83
N LEU A 104 -17.08 4.24 12.57
CA LEU A 104 -18.35 4.46 13.25
C LEU A 104 -19.38 5.15 12.34
N LEU A 105 -20.64 4.76 12.50
CA LEU A 105 -21.79 5.45 11.91
C LEU A 105 -22.34 6.54 12.87
N PRO A 106 -22.95 7.62 12.33
CA PRO A 106 -23.87 8.44 13.10
C PRO A 106 -25.15 7.66 13.41
N GLU A 107 -25.96 8.15 14.36
CA GLU A 107 -27.32 7.64 14.64
C GLU A 107 -28.21 7.64 13.39
N HIS A 108 -28.11 8.67 12.56
CA HIS A 108 -28.87 8.84 11.33
C HIS A 108 -27.97 8.62 10.12
N TYR A 109 -27.94 7.39 9.60
CA TYR A 109 -27.21 6.99 8.39
C TYR A 109 -28.17 6.71 7.22
N ALA A 110 -27.61 6.45 6.03
CA ALA A 110 -28.38 6.13 4.82
C ALA A 110 -28.02 4.72 4.33
N LEU A 111 -29.01 3.97 3.84
CA LEU A 111 -28.83 2.65 3.22
C LEU A 111 -29.39 2.64 1.79
N CYS A 112 -28.92 1.71 0.96
CA CYS A 112 -29.49 1.46 -0.36
C CYS A 112 -30.83 0.72 -0.22
N ARG A 113 -31.95 1.36 -0.63
CA ARG A 113 -33.31 0.79 -0.50
C ARG A 113 -33.50 -0.61 -1.10
N LEU A 114 -32.67 -1.03 -2.04
CA LEU A 114 -32.79 -2.32 -2.75
C LEU A 114 -32.00 -3.47 -2.09
N CYS A 115 -30.82 -3.20 -1.53
CA CYS A 115 -29.90 -4.22 -1.00
C CYS A 115 -29.49 -4.01 0.46
N HIS A 116 -30.02 -2.95 1.09
CA HIS A 116 -29.80 -2.53 2.47
C HIS A 116 -28.34 -2.23 2.87
N GLU A 117 -27.36 -2.35 1.96
CA GLU A 117 -25.97 -1.93 2.22
C GLU A 117 -25.82 -0.40 2.29
N LEU A 118 -24.79 0.06 3.02
CA LEU A 118 -24.33 1.44 3.08
C LEU A 118 -23.87 1.95 1.68
N PRO A 119 -24.16 3.21 1.32
CA PRO A 119 -23.81 3.79 0.02
C PRO A 119 -22.30 4.08 -0.09
N PRO A 120 -21.67 3.94 -1.28
CA PRO A 120 -22.20 3.25 -2.45
C PRO A 120 -22.31 1.75 -2.14
N CYS A 121 -23.47 1.15 -2.45
CA CYS A 121 -23.64 -0.28 -2.28
C CYS A 121 -22.72 -1.05 -3.25
N ARG A 122 -22.49 -2.33 -2.98
CA ARG A 122 -21.66 -3.26 -3.74
C ARG A 122 -22.06 -3.31 -5.21
N HIS A 123 -23.35 -3.20 -5.53
CA HIS A 123 -23.85 -3.09 -6.90
C HIS A 123 -23.28 -1.86 -7.63
N VAL A 124 -23.51 -0.64 -7.10
CA VAL A 124 -23.00 0.62 -7.69
C VAL A 124 -21.46 0.66 -7.69
N HIS A 125 -20.82 0.08 -6.68
CA HIS A 125 -19.37 -0.03 -6.60
C HIS A 125 -18.81 -0.95 -7.70
N ASN A 126 -19.42 -2.11 -7.91
CA ASN A 126 -19.06 -3.06 -8.96
C ASN A 126 -19.32 -2.49 -10.36
N GLU A 127 -20.44 -1.82 -10.59
CA GLU A 127 -20.71 -1.10 -11.85
C GLU A 127 -19.62 -0.05 -12.13
N ALA A 128 -19.26 0.76 -11.13
CA ALA A 128 -18.19 1.75 -11.26
C ALA A 128 -16.78 1.13 -11.39
N ILE A 129 -16.57 -0.13 -11.01
CA ILE A 129 -15.33 -0.87 -11.31
C ILE A 129 -15.37 -1.38 -12.76
N THR A 130 -16.46 -2.05 -13.16
CA THR A 130 -16.64 -2.58 -14.51
C THR A 130 -16.61 -1.49 -15.58
N GLU A 131 -17.23 -0.33 -15.33
CA GLU A 131 -17.21 0.81 -16.26
C GLU A 131 -15.78 1.36 -16.44
N ARG A 132 -15.00 1.46 -15.35
CA ARG A 132 -13.58 1.87 -15.42
C ARG A 132 -12.72 0.81 -16.12
N ALA A 133 -12.99 -0.47 -15.90
CA ALA A 133 -12.31 -1.58 -16.57
C ALA A 133 -12.60 -1.60 -18.08
N ALA A 134 -13.86 -1.40 -18.47
CA ALA A 134 -14.28 -1.28 -19.87
C ALA A 134 -13.61 -0.09 -20.56
N LYS A 135 -13.71 1.12 -20.00
CA LYS A 135 -13.04 2.33 -20.55
C LYS A 135 -11.51 2.19 -20.63
N ARG A 136 -10.90 1.47 -19.68
CA ARG A 136 -9.48 1.13 -19.75
C ARG A 136 -9.18 0.16 -20.89
N PHE A 137 -9.96 -0.91 -21.01
CA PHE A 137 -9.81 -1.91 -22.08
C PHE A 137 -10.00 -1.28 -23.45
N GLU A 138 -11.04 -0.46 -23.65
CA GLU A 138 -11.25 0.36 -24.86
C GLU A 138 -10.03 1.22 -25.19
N LYS A 139 -9.45 1.93 -24.19
CA LYS A 139 -8.23 2.72 -24.38
C LYS A 139 -7.04 1.83 -24.79
N GLU A 140 -6.90 0.65 -24.18
CA GLU A 140 -5.81 -0.28 -24.50
C GLU A 140 -5.99 -0.89 -25.91
N MET A 141 -7.22 -1.21 -26.32
CA MET A 141 -7.57 -1.64 -27.69
C MET A 141 -7.46 -0.52 -28.74
N ALA A 142 -7.49 0.75 -28.34
CA ALA A 142 -7.27 1.88 -29.23
C ALA A 142 -5.77 2.18 -29.51
N ILE A 143 -4.83 1.48 -28.85
CA ILE A 143 -3.39 1.63 -29.12
C ILE A 143 -3.09 1.16 -30.55
N LEU A 144 -2.39 1.99 -31.34
CA LEU A 144 -1.97 1.64 -32.70
C LEU A 144 -0.53 1.08 -32.72
N PRO A 145 -0.17 0.22 -33.68
CA PRO A 145 1.20 -0.28 -33.84
C PRO A 145 2.23 0.86 -33.86
N GLY A 146 3.30 0.75 -33.07
CA GLY A 146 4.37 1.76 -33.00
C GLY A 146 4.03 3.03 -32.22
N THR A 147 2.84 3.14 -31.61
CA THR A 147 2.51 4.25 -30.69
C THR A 147 2.92 3.96 -29.25
N CYS A 148 3.16 5.04 -28.49
CA CYS A 148 3.48 4.98 -27.08
C CYS A 148 2.29 4.40 -26.28
N HIS A 149 2.49 3.27 -25.61
CA HIS A 149 1.43 2.55 -24.89
C HIS A 149 0.86 3.30 -23.65
N ALA A 150 1.36 4.50 -23.34
CA ALA A 150 0.82 5.38 -22.29
C ALA A 150 -0.08 6.51 -22.86
N CYS A 151 0.45 7.27 -23.83
CA CYS A 151 -0.19 8.47 -24.39
C CYS A 151 -0.74 8.32 -25.81
N GLN A 152 -0.57 7.16 -26.46
CA GLN A 152 -1.02 6.84 -27.82
C GLN A 152 -0.43 7.71 -28.95
N GLU A 153 0.45 8.66 -28.64
CA GLU A 153 1.22 9.40 -29.65
C GLU A 153 2.23 8.48 -30.38
N PRO A 154 2.44 8.65 -31.70
CA PRO A 154 3.54 8.01 -32.42
C PRO A 154 4.91 8.34 -31.82
N ILE A 155 5.83 7.38 -31.84
CA ILE A 155 7.22 7.60 -31.41
C ILE A 155 8.08 7.94 -32.62
N THR A 156 8.64 9.15 -32.62
CA THR A 156 9.57 9.63 -33.65
C THR A 156 11.02 9.32 -33.29
N GLN A 157 11.89 9.18 -34.29
CA GLN A 157 13.32 8.87 -34.13
C GLN A 157 14.10 9.84 -33.20
N ARG A 158 13.57 11.05 -32.94
CA ARG A 158 14.20 12.06 -32.07
C ARG A 158 13.78 11.96 -30.59
N GLN A 159 12.81 11.12 -30.26
CA GLN A 159 12.29 10.99 -28.89
C GLN A 159 12.92 9.82 -28.17
N LYS A 160 13.41 10.03 -26.94
CA LYS A 160 13.84 8.93 -26.06
C LYS A 160 12.65 7.99 -25.80
N SER A 161 12.86 6.71 -26.01
CA SER A 161 11.85 5.66 -25.85
C SER A 161 12.47 4.34 -25.40
N VAL A 162 11.67 3.48 -24.79
CA VAL A 162 12.02 2.08 -24.47
C VAL A 162 11.06 1.13 -25.17
N ARG A 163 11.59 0.02 -25.67
CA ARG A 163 10.83 -1.15 -26.15
C ARG A 163 11.00 -2.28 -25.14
N PHE A 164 9.90 -2.92 -24.75
CA PHE A 164 9.96 -4.17 -23.98
C PHE A 164 10.00 -5.34 -24.97
N THR A 165 10.79 -6.35 -24.65
CA THR A 165 11.02 -7.52 -25.51
C THR A 165 10.13 -8.69 -25.09
N GLY A 166 9.75 -9.56 -26.02
CA GLY A 166 8.78 -10.63 -25.77
C GLY A 166 7.34 -10.11 -25.60
N PRO A 167 6.51 -10.75 -24.75
CA PRO A 167 5.06 -10.64 -24.83
C PRO A 167 4.48 -9.26 -24.49
N ASN A 168 3.52 -8.82 -25.30
CA ASN A 168 2.74 -7.62 -25.05
C ASN A 168 1.56 -7.89 -24.08
N LEU A 169 1.73 -7.49 -22.82
CA LEU A 169 0.74 -7.69 -21.75
C LEU A 169 -0.41 -6.66 -21.75
N ILE A 170 -0.53 -5.82 -22.79
CA ILE A 170 -1.63 -4.87 -23.00
C ILE A 170 -2.39 -5.22 -24.29
N ARG A 171 -1.66 -5.63 -25.33
CA ARG A 171 -2.16 -5.95 -26.68
C ARG A 171 -1.45 -7.17 -27.27
N PRO A 172 -1.77 -8.40 -26.82
CA PRO A 172 -1.17 -9.62 -27.37
C PRO A 172 -1.38 -9.79 -28.88
N ASP A 173 -2.44 -9.20 -29.44
CA ASP A 173 -2.77 -9.17 -30.86
C ASP A 173 -1.79 -8.32 -31.71
N LEU A 174 -1.02 -7.42 -31.08
CA LEU A 174 0.08 -6.70 -31.75
C LEU A 174 1.38 -7.51 -31.80
N GLY A 175 1.40 -8.72 -31.23
CA GLY A 175 2.56 -9.61 -31.20
C GLY A 175 3.65 -9.21 -30.20
N ASP A 176 4.70 -10.02 -30.15
CA ASP A 176 5.87 -9.79 -29.30
C ASP A 176 6.68 -8.56 -29.75
N ASP A 177 7.53 -8.04 -28.85
CA ASP A 177 8.36 -6.83 -29.01
C ASP A 177 7.57 -5.53 -29.31
N SER A 178 6.24 -5.59 -29.44
CA SER A 178 5.41 -4.47 -29.90
C SER A 178 5.22 -3.34 -28.88
N VAL A 179 5.43 -3.61 -27.59
CA VAL A 179 5.29 -2.63 -26.51
C VAL A 179 6.41 -1.60 -26.54
N VAL A 180 6.02 -0.34 -26.69
CA VAL A 180 6.95 0.78 -26.70
C VAL A 180 6.37 1.98 -25.95
N PHE A 181 7.24 2.73 -25.25
CA PHE A 181 6.87 3.92 -24.49
C PHE A 181 7.87 5.05 -24.69
N HIS A 182 7.42 6.31 -24.62
CA HIS A 182 8.31 7.47 -24.44
C HIS A 182 8.92 7.50 -23.04
N LEU A 183 10.20 7.85 -22.93
CA LEU A 183 10.89 8.12 -21.66
C LEU A 183 10.77 9.61 -21.28
N ARG A 184 9.54 10.13 -21.30
CA ARG A 184 9.18 11.49 -20.85
C ARG A 184 8.31 11.41 -19.60
N GLY A 185 8.40 12.38 -18.69
CA GLY A 185 7.76 12.31 -17.36
C GLY A 185 6.28 11.90 -17.39
N ALA A 186 5.47 12.48 -18.29
CA ALA A 186 4.05 12.16 -18.45
C ALA A 186 3.74 10.69 -18.86
N CYS A 187 4.74 9.93 -19.32
CA CYS A 187 4.62 8.52 -19.67
C CYS A 187 5.34 7.60 -18.67
N TYR A 188 6.30 8.11 -17.88
CA TYR A 188 7.27 7.32 -17.11
C TYR A 188 6.61 6.37 -16.09
N GLY A 189 5.63 6.83 -15.32
CA GLY A 189 4.90 5.97 -14.38
C GLY A 189 4.15 4.80 -15.05
N SER A 190 3.74 4.96 -16.32
CA SER A 190 3.19 3.84 -17.11
C SER A 190 4.27 2.87 -17.62
N VAL A 191 5.50 3.34 -17.82
CA VAL A 191 6.66 2.47 -18.10
C VAL A 191 6.94 1.59 -16.89
N GLN A 192 7.04 2.17 -15.70
CA GLN A 192 7.34 1.46 -14.46
C GLN A 192 6.24 0.46 -14.08
N ALA A 193 4.97 0.84 -14.25
CA ALA A 193 3.82 -0.04 -14.05
C ALA A 193 3.61 -1.06 -15.18
N TYR A 194 4.35 -0.97 -16.30
CA TYR A 194 4.46 -2.06 -17.27
C TYR A 194 5.63 -2.98 -16.92
N ASP A 195 6.79 -2.41 -16.64
CA ASP A 195 8.04 -3.06 -16.22
C ASP A 195 7.82 -4.06 -15.08
N GLU A 196 7.07 -3.68 -14.05
CA GLU A 196 6.71 -4.58 -12.94
C GLU A 196 5.88 -5.79 -13.38
N ARG A 197 4.87 -5.56 -14.24
CA ARG A 197 3.99 -6.63 -14.75
C ARG A 197 4.74 -7.53 -15.73
N TRP A 198 5.62 -6.96 -16.53
CA TRP A 198 6.46 -7.65 -17.50
C TRP A 198 7.47 -8.55 -16.80
N ALA A 199 8.26 -8.01 -15.86
CA ALA A 199 9.17 -8.78 -15.01
C ALA A 199 8.46 -9.94 -14.29
N LYS A 200 7.26 -9.70 -13.73
CA LYS A 200 6.45 -10.74 -13.09
C LYS A 200 5.94 -11.84 -14.06
N ALA A 201 5.77 -11.51 -15.35
CA ALA A 201 5.26 -12.46 -16.35
C ALA A 201 6.38 -13.24 -17.06
N THR A 202 7.57 -12.66 -17.21
CA THR A 202 8.71 -13.28 -17.91
C THR A 202 9.76 -13.89 -16.96
N GLY A 203 9.81 -13.45 -15.70
CA GLY A 203 10.89 -13.77 -14.76
C GLY A 203 12.15 -12.91 -14.92
N GLU A 204 12.14 -11.95 -15.85
CA GLU A 204 13.24 -11.03 -16.11
C GLU A 204 13.34 -9.94 -15.02
N PRO A 205 14.54 -9.37 -14.77
CA PRO A 205 14.68 -8.26 -13.84
C PRO A 205 13.98 -6.99 -14.35
N ARG A 206 13.48 -6.18 -13.39
CA ARG A 206 12.91 -4.85 -13.66
C ARG A 206 13.98 -3.91 -14.23
N ARG A 207 13.62 -3.18 -15.28
CA ARG A 207 14.50 -2.23 -16.00
C ARG A 207 14.41 -0.81 -15.46
N PHE A 208 13.33 -0.47 -14.76
CA PHE A 208 13.03 0.89 -14.24
C PHE A 208 12.85 0.93 -12.72
N TYR A 209 13.45 -0.05 -12.02
CA TYR A 209 13.40 -0.16 -10.58
C TYR A 209 14.59 -0.97 -10.05
N CYS A 210 15.17 -0.56 -8.93
CA CYS A 210 16.25 -1.22 -8.22
C CYS A 210 15.77 -1.73 -6.85
N GLN A 211 16.12 -2.96 -6.47
CA GLN A 211 15.82 -3.49 -5.13
C GLN A 211 16.72 -2.88 -4.03
N GLY A 212 17.80 -2.21 -4.41
CA GLY A 212 18.74 -1.61 -3.47
C GLY A 212 18.20 -0.36 -2.78
N THR A 213 18.96 0.06 -1.76
CA THR A 213 18.82 1.40 -1.19
C THR A 213 19.70 2.36 -1.94
N ARG A 214 19.14 3.45 -2.48
CA ARG A 214 19.91 4.62 -2.93
C ARG A 214 20.17 5.54 -1.74
N ALA A 215 21.42 5.87 -1.45
CA ALA A 215 21.74 7.02 -0.60
C ALA A 215 22.11 8.21 -1.49
N VAL A 216 21.55 9.38 -1.18
CA VAL A 216 21.88 10.66 -1.82
C VAL A 216 22.60 11.52 -0.79
N HIS A 217 23.85 11.85 -1.08
CA HIS A 217 24.71 12.62 -0.18
C HIS A 217 24.51 14.13 -0.36
N HIS A 218 24.87 14.92 0.65
CA HIS A 218 24.78 16.39 0.63
C HIS A 218 25.53 17.07 -0.53
N ASN A 219 26.62 16.46 -1.03
CA ASN A 219 27.37 16.98 -2.19
C ASN A 219 26.68 16.67 -3.55
N GLY A 220 25.56 15.94 -3.56
CA GLY A 220 24.82 15.53 -4.75
C GLY A 220 25.25 14.20 -5.35
N GLU A 221 26.30 13.55 -4.81
CA GLU A 221 26.68 12.19 -5.19
C GLU A 221 25.64 11.17 -4.72
N GLN A 222 25.59 10.02 -5.41
CA GLN A 222 24.59 8.98 -5.16
C GLN A 222 25.28 7.61 -5.16
N GLU A 223 25.11 6.85 -4.08
CA GLU A 223 25.48 5.43 -4.00
C GLU A 223 24.24 4.54 -3.98
N CYS A 224 24.39 3.28 -4.38
CA CYS A 224 23.35 2.27 -4.28
C CYS A 224 23.94 0.98 -3.74
N THR A 225 23.21 0.27 -2.87
CA THR A 225 23.67 -1.01 -2.28
C THR A 225 23.94 -2.11 -3.31
N GLU A 226 23.29 -2.05 -4.48
CA GLU A 226 23.55 -2.95 -5.62
C GLU A 226 24.83 -2.59 -6.40
N GLY A 227 25.38 -1.38 -6.19
CA GLY A 227 26.58 -0.90 -6.88
C GLY A 227 26.49 -1.07 -8.40
N ALA A 228 27.33 -1.95 -8.96
CA ALA A 228 27.42 -2.20 -10.40
C ALA A 228 26.21 -2.95 -11.01
N THR A 229 25.32 -3.56 -10.22
CA THR A 229 24.05 -4.14 -10.72
C THR A 229 22.88 -3.16 -10.67
N CYS A 230 23.07 -1.95 -10.16
CA CYS A 230 22.05 -0.90 -10.20
C CYS A 230 21.82 -0.40 -11.65
N PRO A 231 20.57 -0.27 -12.12
CA PRO A 231 20.27 0.33 -13.45
C PRO A 231 20.57 1.83 -13.59
N GLY A 232 21.08 2.49 -12.55
CA GLY A 232 21.36 3.93 -12.51
C GLY A 232 20.21 4.75 -11.94
N ASP A 233 19.84 5.86 -12.60
CA ASP A 233 18.77 6.74 -12.14
C ASP A 233 17.38 6.13 -12.44
N VAL A 234 16.95 5.26 -11.54
CA VAL A 234 15.64 4.60 -11.49
C VAL A 234 15.05 4.72 -10.09
N ASP A 235 13.78 4.34 -9.92
CA ASP A 235 13.20 4.19 -8.58
C ASP A 235 13.92 3.08 -7.81
N HIS A 236 14.07 3.26 -6.50
CA HIS A 236 14.77 2.34 -5.61
C HIS A 236 13.82 1.90 -4.49
N ALA A 237 13.96 0.67 -4.00
CA ALA A 237 13.17 0.14 -2.89
C ALA A 237 13.18 1.06 -1.65
N MET A 238 14.33 1.70 -1.40
CA MET A 238 14.47 2.80 -0.45
C MET A 238 15.36 3.89 -1.05
N SER A 239 15.05 5.16 -0.74
CA SER A 239 15.93 6.30 -1.03
C SER A 239 16.14 7.12 0.24
N VAL A 240 17.39 7.22 0.69
CA VAL A 240 17.80 7.93 1.91
C VAL A 240 18.53 9.20 1.52
N TRP A 241 18.07 10.35 2.02
CA TRP A 241 18.78 11.62 1.88
C TRP A 241 19.65 11.84 3.11
N HIS A 242 20.98 11.84 2.93
CA HIS A 242 21.92 11.99 4.04
C HIS A 242 22.44 13.44 4.15
N TYR A 243 21.92 14.17 5.12
CA TYR A 243 22.32 15.53 5.44
C TYR A 243 23.16 15.56 6.74
N PRO A 244 24.40 16.09 6.73
CA PRO A 244 25.25 16.15 7.92
C PRO A 244 24.56 16.85 9.11
N GLY A 245 24.57 16.20 10.28
CA GLY A 245 23.98 16.74 11.52
C GLY A 245 22.51 16.37 11.78
N VAL A 246 21.87 15.57 10.91
CA VAL A 246 20.58 14.94 11.22
C VAL A 246 20.83 13.58 11.90
N ASN A 247 20.00 13.20 12.87
CA ASN A 247 20.25 12.04 13.75
C ASN A 247 20.55 10.73 12.99
N ALA A 248 21.59 10.03 13.42
CA ALA A 248 22.15 8.84 12.77
C ALA A 248 21.35 7.55 13.03
N SER A 249 20.05 7.56 12.73
CA SER A 249 19.17 6.37 12.83
C SER A 249 19.49 5.29 11.79
N TYR A 250 20.29 5.59 10.78
CA TYR A 250 20.71 4.66 9.73
C TYR A 250 22.25 4.56 9.67
N SER A 251 22.80 3.62 10.45
CA SER A 251 24.22 3.31 10.49
C SER A 251 24.66 2.56 9.22
N GLY A 252 25.06 3.30 8.17
CA GLY A 252 25.52 2.69 6.91
C GLY A 252 26.28 3.58 5.91
N CYS A 253 26.21 4.92 6.02
CA CYS A 253 26.88 5.80 5.05
C CYS A 253 28.40 5.87 5.24
N TRP A 254 29.17 5.62 4.18
CA TRP A 254 30.63 5.85 4.18
C TRP A 254 31.00 7.31 4.36
N CYS A 255 30.09 8.24 4.07
CA CYS A 255 30.26 9.68 4.24
C CYS A 255 30.52 10.16 5.69
N LEU A 256 30.40 9.27 6.69
CA LEU A 256 30.80 9.54 8.08
C LEU A 256 32.27 9.19 8.37
N VAL A 257 32.94 8.43 7.49
CA VAL A 257 34.31 7.94 7.68
C VAL A 257 35.35 9.03 7.38
N ASP A 258 35.18 9.79 6.29
CA ASP A 258 36.15 10.82 5.88
C ASP A 258 36.26 12.00 6.87
N ASN A 259 35.17 12.32 7.58
CA ASN A 259 35.20 13.35 8.63
C ASN A 259 35.99 12.93 9.88
N ALA A 260 36.31 11.64 10.06
CA ALA A 260 37.16 11.18 11.16
C ALA A 260 38.66 11.43 10.90
N LEU A 261 39.08 11.59 9.64
CA LEU A 261 40.48 11.75 9.24
C LEU A 261 40.94 13.21 9.14
N THR A 262 40.01 14.17 9.09
CA THR A 262 40.31 15.61 8.89
C THR A 262 40.39 16.43 10.18
N LEU A 263 40.11 15.85 11.35
CA LEU A 263 40.13 16.54 12.65
C LEU A 263 41.27 16.10 13.60
N GLY A 264 42.24 15.32 13.12
CA GLY A 264 43.40 14.84 13.89
C GLY A 264 44.70 15.65 13.73
N GLY A 265 44.61 16.95 13.41
CA GLY A 265 45.68 17.70 12.71
C GLY A 265 46.43 18.81 13.46
N THR A 266 46.28 18.98 14.78
CA THR A 266 46.97 20.01 15.60
C THR A 266 47.07 19.54 17.05
N GLU A 267 48.12 19.78 17.85
CA GLU A 267 49.46 20.34 17.65
C GLU A 267 50.36 19.81 18.78
N ALA A 268 51.65 19.53 18.55
CA ALA A 268 52.56 19.02 19.59
C ALA A 268 54.05 19.26 19.29
N ALA A 269 54.51 20.52 19.29
CA ALA A 269 55.94 20.84 19.28
C ALA A 269 56.23 22.24 19.86
N SER A 270 57.08 22.29 20.90
CA SER A 270 57.58 23.49 21.63
C SER A 270 56.60 24.11 22.63
#